data_AF-A0A378NDR5-F1
#
_entry.id   AF-A0A378NDR5-F1
#
_cell.length_a   1.000
_cell.length_b   1.000
_cell.length_c   1.000
_cell.angle_alpha   90.00
_cell.angle_beta   90.00
_cell.angle_gamma   90.00
#
_symmetry.space_group_name_H-M   'P 1'
#
loop_
_entity.id
_entity.type
_entity.pdbx_description
1 polymer ?
#
loop_
_entity_poly.entity_id
_entity_poly.type
_entity_poly.pdbx_seq_one_letter_code
_entity_poly.pdbx_strand_id
1 'polypeptide(L)'
;MLHHLKKIEKPQITLFVNILVAAFFVTVLTFKKGYSYVPMTLGVIATFSFLYYRSKLKIKWQLDKEDKYFIFTLIAYFLSFVISTIFNGDGFREIDNPSRILLLIPLIFFFNIYSIKKEIIFHFIPIGSFLVGMLALYQKFILKWQKPFPDIMHIQAGNISILLGLLSISIAFY
;
A
#
# COMPACT_ATOMS: atom_id res chain seq x y z
N MET A 1 -20.73 -16.60 7.02
CA MET A 1 -19.46 -16.15 7.63
C MET A 1 -19.10 -14.71 7.26
N LEU A 2 -19.21 -14.28 5.98
CA LEU A 2 -19.25 -12.84 5.60
C LEU A 2 -20.18 -12.02 6.50
N HIS A 3 -21.34 -12.59 6.86
CA HIS A 3 -22.31 -12.00 7.79
C HIS A 3 -21.77 -11.70 9.21
N HIS A 4 -20.79 -12.47 9.69
CA HIS A 4 -20.22 -12.31 11.03
C HIS A 4 -19.14 -11.22 11.07
N LEU A 5 -18.42 -11.02 9.95
CA LEU A 5 -17.45 -9.93 9.77
C LEU A 5 -18.16 -8.60 9.49
N LYS A 6 -19.24 -8.62 8.69
CA LYS A 6 -20.09 -7.44 8.44
C LYS A 6 -20.72 -6.87 9.72
N LYS A 7 -20.91 -7.71 10.75
CA LYS A 7 -21.41 -7.31 12.08
C LYS A 7 -20.35 -6.58 12.94
N ILE A 8 -19.06 -6.72 12.61
CA ILE A 8 -17.93 -6.07 13.30
C ILE A 8 -17.57 -4.74 12.62
N GLU A 9 -18.02 -4.54 11.38
CA GLU A 9 -17.74 -3.35 10.60
C GLU A 9 -18.32 -2.11 11.29
N LYS A 10 -17.44 -1.29 11.85
CA LYS A 10 -17.80 0.02 12.40
C LYS A 10 -17.71 1.05 11.27
N PRO A 11 -18.80 1.75 10.92
CA PRO A 11 -18.83 2.64 9.76
C PRO A 11 -17.81 3.78 9.86
N GLN A 12 -17.54 4.26 11.08
CA GLN A 12 -16.52 5.28 11.33
C GLN A 12 -15.10 4.79 11.01
N ILE A 13 -14.78 3.53 11.32
CA ILE A 13 -13.47 2.94 11.04
C ILE A 13 -13.34 2.67 9.54
N THR A 14 -14.38 2.12 8.90
CA THR A 14 -14.39 1.94 7.45
C THR A 14 -14.20 3.27 6.72
N LEU A 15 -14.87 4.34 7.16
CA LEU A 15 -14.67 5.68 6.61
C LEU A 15 -13.21 6.15 6.77
N PHE A 16 -12.66 6.03 7.98
CA PHE A 16 -11.29 6.41 8.27
C PHE A 16 -10.27 5.66 7.40
N VAL A 17 -10.45 4.34 7.23
CA VAL A 17 -9.61 3.51 6.35
C VAL A 17 -9.69 3.97 4.90
N ASN A 18 -10.89 4.25 4.39
CA ASN A 18 -11.08 4.75 3.04
C ASN A 18 -10.44 6.13 2.83
N ILE A 19 -10.50 7.02 3.82
CA ILE A 19 -9.81 8.32 3.80
C ILE A 19 -8.29 8.12 3.75
N LEU A 20 -7.73 7.19 4.54
CA LEU A 20 -6.30 6.89 4.49
C LEU A 20 -5.87 6.32 3.13
N VAL A 21 -6.66 5.42 2.54
CA VAL A 21 -6.40 4.89 1.19
C VAL A 21 -6.47 5.99 0.14
N ALA A 22 -7.47 6.88 0.20
CA ALA A 22 -7.56 8.06 -0.66
C ALA A 22 -6.33 8.98 -0.51
N ALA A 23 -5.96 9.27 0.74
CA ALA A 23 -4.80 10.10 1.06
C ALA A 23 -3.50 9.49 0.53
N PHE A 24 -3.34 8.16 0.58
CA PHE A 24 -2.17 7.48 0.02
C PHE A 24 -1.97 7.83 -1.47
N PHE A 25 -3.01 7.64 -2.30
CA PHE A 25 -2.88 7.88 -3.74
C PHE A 25 -2.59 9.35 -4.07
N VAL A 26 -3.17 10.28 -3.31
CA VAL A 26 -2.96 11.72 -3.48
C VAL A 26 -1.57 12.17 -3.04
N THR A 27 -0.99 11.54 -2.01
CA THR A 27 0.24 12.02 -1.36
C THR A 27 1.50 11.22 -1.68
N VAL A 28 1.39 10.15 -2.48
CA VAL A 28 2.45 9.16 -2.69
C VAL A 28 3.80 9.75 -3.12
N LEU A 29 3.81 10.82 -3.92
CA LEU A 29 5.04 11.49 -4.39
C LEU A 29 5.12 12.98 -3.99
N THR A 30 4.18 13.47 -3.17
CA THR A 30 4.09 14.90 -2.85
C THR A 30 5.16 15.36 -1.88
N PHE A 31 5.58 14.49 -0.96
CA PHE A 31 6.61 14.78 0.04
C PHE A 31 7.54 13.59 0.25
N LYS A 32 8.69 13.87 0.87
CA LYS A 32 9.71 12.88 1.21
C LYS A 32 9.09 11.70 1.96
N LYS A 33 9.31 10.48 1.47
CA LYS A 33 8.74 9.23 2.01
C LYS A 33 7.20 9.17 2.06
N GLY A 34 6.48 9.98 1.27
CA GLY A 34 5.02 9.92 1.16
C GLY A 34 4.50 8.52 0.82
N TYR A 35 5.18 7.84 -0.11
CA TYR A 35 4.93 6.44 -0.46
C TYR A 35 5.10 5.43 0.69
N SER A 36 5.73 5.81 1.81
CA SER A 36 6.04 4.91 2.92
C SER A 36 5.19 5.20 4.17
N TYR A 37 4.87 6.46 4.46
CA TYR A 37 4.20 6.83 5.71
C TYR A 37 2.77 6.27 5.80
N VAL A 38 1.97 6.42 4.75
CA VAL A 38 0.57 5.94 4.77
C VAL A 38 0.51 4.40 4.81
N PRO A 39 1.26 3.66 3.98
CA PRO A 39 1.27 2.19 4.08
C PRO A 39 1.82 1.67 5.41
N MET A 40 2.83 2.32 5.99
CA MET A 40 3.36 1.93 7.31
C MET A 40 2.34 2.15 8.41
N THR A 41 1.68 3.31 8.46
CA THR A 41 0.65 3.59 9.47
C THR A 41 -0.52 2.62 9.35
N LEU A 42 -1.00 2.37 8.13
CA LEU A 42 -2.01 1.35 7.84
C LEU A 42 -1.54 -0.05 8.27
N GLY A 43 -0.32 -0.46 7.92
CA GLY A 43 0.24 -1.76 8.28
C GLY A 43 0.37 -1.99 9.78
N VAL A 44 0.78 -0.96 10.52
CA VAL A 44 0.86 -1.00 11.99
C VAL A 44 -0.53 -1.14 12.62
N ILE A 45 -1.48 -0.32 12.20
CA ILE A 45 -2.89 -0.40 12.66
C ILE A 45 -3.49 -1.77 12.34
N ALA A 46 -3.24 -2.28 11.13
CA ALA A 46 -3.71 -3.59 10.70
C ALA A 46 -3.09 -4.72 11.53
N THR A 47 -1.80 -4.63 11.87
CA THR A 47 -1.11 -5.63 12.70
C THR A 47 -1.69 -5.68 14.11
N PHE A 48 -1.87 -4.52 14.76
CA PHE A 48 -2.50 -4.47 16.09
C PHE A 48 -3.94 -4.96 16.06
N SER A 49 -4.70 -4.58 15.03
CA SER A 49 -6.07 -5.06 14.84
C SER A 49 -6.11 -6.57 14.67
N PHE A 50 -5.24 -7.14 13.84
CA PHE A 50 -5.12 -8.58 13.63
C PHE A 50 -4.83 -9.33 14.94
N LEU A 51 -3.83 -8.86 15.72
CA LEU A 51 -3.50 -9.44 17.02
C LEU A 51 -4.66 -9.36 18.01
N TYR A 52 -5.36 -8.22 18.07
CA TYR A 52 -6.53 -8.02 18.93
C TYR A 52 -7.68 -8.98 18.56
N TYR A 53 -8.07 -9.00 17.29
CA TYR A 53 -9.15 -9.85 16.79
C TYR A 53 -8.82 -11.36 16.93
N ARG A 54 -7.55 -11.73 16.76
CA ARG A 54 -7.09 -13.11 16.94
C ARG A 54 -7.07 -13.53 18.42
N SER A 55 -6.54 -12.69 19.30
CA SER A 55 -6.33 -13.03 20.71
C SER A 55 -7.60 -12.90 21.55
N LYS A 56 -8.30 -11.77 21.45
CA LYS A 56 -9.48 -11.48 22.28
C LYS A 56 -10.76 -12.08 21.73
N LEU A 57 -10.97 -11.97 20.42
CA LEU A 57 -12.23 -12.37 19.77
C LEU A 57 -12.16 -13.78 19.16
N LYS A 58 -10.98 -14.42 19.19
CA LYS A 58 -10.71 -15.78 18.67
C LYS A 58 -11.25 -16.02 17.25
N ILE A 59 -11.27 -14.96 16.44
CA ILE A 59 -11.78 -15.03 15.08
C ILE A 59 -10.88 -15.97 14.28
N LYS A 60 -11.52 -16.91 13.57
CA LYS A 60 -10.88 -17.75 12.55
C LYS A 60 -11.21 -17.14 11.20
N TRP A 61 -10.24 -16.47 10.58
CA TRP A 61 -10.37 -16.08 9.18
C TRP A 61 -10.25 -17.34 8.33
N GLN A 62 -11.26 -17.60 7.51
CA GLN A 62 -11.10 -18.52 6.39
C GLN A 62 -10.62 -17.67 5.22
N LEU A 63 -9.38 -17.93 4.83
CA LEU A 63 -8.80 -17.34 3.63
C LEU A 63 -9.19 -18.18 2.44
N ASP A 64 -9.63 -17.50 1.38
CA ASP A 64 -9.86 -18.15 0.09
C ASP A 64 -8.52 -18.58 -0.52
N LYS A 65 -8.58 -19.42 -1.56
CA LYS A 65 -7.36 -19.94 -2.20
C LYS A 65 -6.47 -18.82 -2.73
N GLU A 66 -7.08 -17.79 -3.31
CA GLU A 66 -6.40 -16.61 -3.87
C GLU A 66 -5.63 -15.84 -2.78
N ASP A 67 -6.26 -15.56 -1.65
CA ASP A 67 -5.60 -14.89 -0.52
C ASP A 67 -4.39 -15.68 -0.01
N LYS A 68 -4.48 -17.02 0.04
CA LYS A 68 -3.37 -17.87 0.45
C LYS A 68 -2.21 -17.83 -0.53
N TYR A 69 -2.49 -17.88 -1.84
CA TYR A 69 -1.45 -17.73 -2.86
C TYR A 69 -0.81 -16.36 -2.77
N PHE A 70 -1.60 -15.30 -2.57
CA PHE A 70 -1.07 -13.95 -2.45
C PHE A 70 -0.15 -13.81 -1.22
N ILE A 71 -0.57 -14.28 -0.05
CA ILE A 71 0.28 -14.31 1.16
C ILE A 71 1.55 -15.13 0.91
N PHE A 72 1.43 -16.30 0.27
CA PHE A 72 2.58 -17.13 -0.06
C PHE A 72 3.58 -16.40 -0.97
N THR A 73 3.11 -15.68 -1.99
CA THR A 73 3.97 -14.88 -2.87
C THR A 73 4.69 -13.77 -2.11
N LEU A 74 4.02 -13.07 -1.17
CA LEU A 74 4.66 -12.04 -0.36
C LEU A 74 5.77 -12.60 0.53
N ILE A 75 5.52 -13.77 1.15
CA ILE A 75 6.52 -14.47 1.96
C ILE A 75 7.68 -14.97 1.09
N ALA A 76 7.39 -15.57 -0.06
CA ALA A 76 8.39 -16.08 -1.00
C ALA A 76 9.29 -14.95 -1.53
N TYR A 77 8.70 -13.80 -1.85
CA TYR A 77 9.45 -12.59 -2.22
C TYR A 77 10.38 -12.15 -1.08
N PHE A 78 9.89 -12.07 0.16
CA PHE A 78 10.76 -11.70 1.28
C PHE A 78 11.90 -12.71 1.48
N LEU A 79 11.60 -14.01 1.39
CA LEU A 79 12.58 -15.09 1.55
C LEU A 79 13.63 -15.07 0.45
N SER A 80 13.30 -14.70 -0.79
CA SER A 80 14.30 -14.62 -1.86
C SER A 80 15.38 -13.57 -1.55
N PHE A 81 15.00 -12.43 -0.95
CA PHE A 81 15.96 -11.44 -0.47
C PHE A 81 16.78 -11.95 0.71
N VAL A 82 16.15 -12.61 1.69
CA VAL A 82 16.88 -13.21 2.82
C VAL A 82 17.93 -14.20 2.34
N ILE A 83 17.56 -15.09 1.41
CA ILE A 83 18.47 -16.05 0.81
C ILE A 83 19.63 -15.32 0.11
N SER A 84 19.33 -14.33 -0.73
CA SER A 84 20.35 -13.54 -1.42
C SER A 84 21.34 -12.89 -0.45
N THR A 85 20.85 -12.23 0.60
CA THR A 85 21.67 -11.57 1.61
C THR A 85 22.60 -12.57 2.33
N ILE A 86 22.10 -13.76 2.65
CA ILE A 86 22.91 -14.81 3.30
C ILE A 86 24.04 -15.29 2.37
N PHE A 87 23.74 -15.52 1.08
CA PHE A 87 24.72 -16.03 0.12
C PHE A 87 25.80 -15.01 -0.25
N ASN A 88 25.44 -13.72 -0.33
CA ASN A 88 26.36 -12.65 -0.68
C ASN A 88 27.13 -12.09 0.53
N GLY A 89 26.71 -12.41 1.76
CA GLY A 89 27.26 -11.80 2.98
C GLY A 89 26.86 -10.34 3.16
N ASP A 90 25.74 -9.93 2.56
CA ASP A 90 25.25 -8.56 2.63
C ASP A 90 24.75 -8.24 4.05
N GLY A 91 24.76 -6.96 4.42
CA GLY A 91 24.31 -6.53 5.74
C GLY A 91 22.79 -6.61 5.92
N PHE A 92 22.32 -6.74 7.17
CA PHE A 92 20.88 -6.72 7.53
C PHE A 92 20.09 -5.51 6.99
N ARG A 93 20.77 -4.44 6.59
CA ARG A 93 20.17 -3.27 5.94
C ARG A 93 19.48 -3.61 4.62
N GLU A 94 19.92 -4.65 3.91
CA GLU A 94 19.30 -5.07 2.65
C GLU A 94 17.94 -5.76 2.84
N ILE A 95 17.70 -6.30 4.04
CA ILE A 95 16.44 -6.97 4.40
C ILE A 95 15.39 -5.97 4.90
N ASP A 96 15.80 -4.76 5.35
CA ASP A 96 14.87 -3.75 5.89
C ASP A 96 13.78 -3.37 4.88
N ASN A 97 14.17 -3.11 3.63
CA ASN A 97 13.22 -2.66 2.61
C ASN A 97 12.26 -3.79 2.16
N PRO A 98 12.72 -5.02 1.85
CA PRO A 98 11.86 -6.17 1.59
C PRO A 98 10.93 -6.52 2.76
N SER A 99 11.39 -6.38 4.02
CA SER A 99 10.58 -6.73 5.20
C SER A 99 9.26 -5.93 5.29
N ARG A 100 9.24 -4.71 4.74
CA ARG A 100 8.04 -3.86 4.70
C ARG A 100 6.90 -4.49 3.93
N ILE A 101 7.21 -5.37 2.98
CA ILE A 101 6.18 -6.07 2.20
C ILE A 101 5.35 -7.02 3.09
N LEU A 102 5.92 -7.51 4.19
CA LEU A 102 5.22 -8.38 5.14
C LEU A 102 4.11 -7.61 5.87
N LEU A 103 4.18 -6.28 5.95
CA LEU A 103 3.11 -5.45 6.50
C LEU A 103 1.85 -5.47 5.62
N LEU A 104 1.91 -5.94 4.38
CA LEU A 104 0.72 -6.16 3.55
C LEU A 104 -0.10 -7.38 4.03
N ILE A 105 0.52 -8.36 4.67
CA ILE A 105 -0.17 -9.56 5.16
C ILE A 105 -1.30 -9.19 6.15
N PRO A 106 -1.05 -8.44 7.24
CA PRO A 106 -2.12 -8.03 8.15
C PRO A 106 -3.14 -7.11 7.48
N LEU A 107 -2.76 -6.35 6.45
CA LEU A 107 -3.68 -5.51 5.68
C LEU A 107 -4.74 -6.32 4.94
N ILE A 108 -4.41 -7.52 4.42
CA ILE A 108 -5.38 -8.42 3.79
C ILE A 108 -6.51 -8.77 4.77
N PHE A 109 -6.15 -9.16 6.00
CA PHE A 109 -7.14 -9.47 7.04
C PHE A 109 -7.93 -8.24 7.49
N PHE A 110 -7.28 -7.08 7.51
CA PHE A 110 -7.88 -5.82 7.92
C PHE A 110 -8.91 -5.33 6.90
N PHE A 111 -8.61 -5.39 5.61
CA PHE A 111 -9.55 -5.00 4.54
C PHE A 111 -10.69 -6.00 4.36
N ASN A 112 -10.52 -7.26 4.78
CA ASN A 112 -11.62 -8.23 4.90
C ASN A 112 -12.64 -7.88 5.99
N ILE A 113 -12.27 -7.03 6.97
CA ILE A 113 -13.19 -6.51 7.99
C ILE A 113 -13.71 -5.12 7.60
N TYR A 114 -12.83 -4.24 7.13
CA TYR A 114 -13.16 -2.86 6.76
C TYR A 114 -13.00 -2.69 5.25
N SER A 115 -14.14 -2.71 4.56
CA SER A 115 -14.14 -2.80 3.10
C SER A 115 -13.62 -1.51 2.47
N ILE A 116 -12.71 -1.64 1.50
CA ILE A 116 -12.32 -0.52 0.64
C ILE A 116 -13.41 -0.33 -0.41
N LYS A 117 -14.00 0.86 -0.46
CA LYS A 117 -15.02 1.20 -1.46
C LYS A 117 -14.36 1.31 -2.84
N LYS A 118 -14.94 0.63 -3.84
CA LYS A 118 -14.46 0.71 -5.23
C LYS A 118 -14.42 2.15 -5.74
N GLU A 119 -15.42 2.95 -5.38
CA GLU A 119 -15.47 4.39 -5.68
C GLU A 119 -14.21 5.13 -5.25
N ILE A 120 -13.66 4.82 -4.06
CA ILE A 120 -12.45 5.46 -3.57
C ILE A 120 -11.25 5.14 -4.47
N ILE A 121 -11.08 3.87 -4.84
CA ILE A 121 -10.01 3.45 -5.75
C ILE A 121 -10.17 4.14 -7.12
N PHE A 122 -11.39 4.13 -7.66
CA PHE A 122 -11.68 4.61 -9.02
C PHE A 122 -11.54 6.13 -9.14
N HIS A 123 -11.84 6.89 -8.09
CA HIS A 123 -11.68 8.34 -8.12
C HIS A 123 -10.27 8.78 -7.71
N PHE A 124 -9.72 8.23 -6.63
CA PHE A 124 -8.48 8.76 -6.04
C PHE A 124 -7.21 8.31 -6.75
N ILE A 125 -7.23 7.20 -7.50
CA ILE A 125 -6.09 6.83 -8.36
C ILE A 125 -5.91 7.84 -9.49
N PRO A 126 -6.92 8.15 -10.34
CA PRO A 126 -6.81 9.20 -11.35
C PRO A 126 -6.49 10.58 -10.77
N ILE A 127 -7.13 10.97 -9.67
CA ILE A 127 -6.82 12.25 -8.99
C ILE A 127 -5.36 12.28 -8.54
N GLY A 128 -4.87 11.20 -7.92
CA GLY A 128 -3.48 11.08 -7.51
C GLY A 128 -2.51 11.14 -8.68
N SER A 129 -2.80 10.43 -9.77
CA SER A 129 -2.01 10.46 -11.01
C SER A 129 -1.94 11.87 -11.62
N PHE A 130 -3.08 12.56 -11.69
CA PHE A 130 -3.14 13.93 -12.17
C PHE A 130 -2.31 14.89 -11.31
N LEU A 131 -2.43 14.81 -9.99
CA LEU A 131 -1.67 15.65 -9.06
C LEU A 131 -0.16 15.38 -9.14
N VAL A 132 0.25 14.11 -9.25
CA VAL A 132 1.65 13.73 -9.47
C VAL A 132 2.17 14.31 -10.79
N GLY A 133 1.38 14.22 -11.87
CA GLY A 133 1.73 14.81 -13.16
C GLY A 133 1.88 16.33 -13.10
N MET A 134 0.92 17.02 -12.50
CA MET A 134 0.97 18.48 -12.30
C MET A 134 2.17 18.91 -11.46
N LEU A 135 2.44 18.19 -10.37
CA LEU A 135 3.60 18.46 -9.51
C LEU A 135 4.92 18.26 -10.27
N ALA A 136 5.02 17.22 -11.10
CA ALA A 136 6.21 16.99 -11.92
C ALA A 136 6.41 18.09 -12.97
N LEU A 137 5.34 18.54 -13.64
CA LEU A 137 5.38 19.66 -14.60
C LEU A 137 5.82 20.95 -13.90
N TYR A 138 5.23 21.26 -12.75
CA TYR A 138 5.58 22.43 -11.95
C TYR A 138 7.07 22.41 -11.55
N GLN A 139 7.56 21.30 -11.02
CA GLN A 139 8.96 21.17 -10.60
C GLN A 139 9.93 21.25 -11.78
N LYS A 140 9.60 20.65 -12.92
CA LYS A 140 10.47 20.61 -14.09
C LYS A 140 10.52 21.94 -14.84
N PHE A 141 9.37 22.54 -15.10
CA PHE A 141 9.24 23.70 -16.00
C PHE A 141 9.25 25.03 -15.25
N ILE A 142 8.61 25.12 -14.09
CA ILE A 142 8.50 26.38 -13.33
C ILE A 142 9.69 26.51 -12.37
N LEU A 143 9.95 25.50 -11.53
CA LEU A 143 11.10 25.52 -10.61
C LEU A 143 12.44 25.22 -11.29
N LYS A 144 12.42 24.81 -12.57
CA LYS A 144 13.60 24.48 -13.39
C LYS A 144 14.52 23.43 -12.75
N TRP A 145 13.95 22.53 -11.93
CA TRP A 145 14.73 21.43 -11.37
C TRP A 145 15.16 20.47 -12.48
N GLN A 146 16.36 19.92 -12.33
CA GLN A 146 16.90 18.98 -13.32
C GLN A 146 15.97 17.77 -13.48
N LYS A 147 15.42 17.28 -12.36
CA LYS A 147 14.49 16.15 -12.29
C LYS A 147 13.39 16.43 -11.25
N PRO A 148 12.14 16.02 -11.51
CA PRO A 148 11.07 16.09 -10.51
C PRO A 148 11.33 15.09 -9.36
N PHE A 149 10.71 15.35 -8.22
CA PHE A 149 10.79 14.56 -6.98
C PHE A 149 12.22 14.38 -6.44
N PRO A 150 12.92 15.48 -6.07
CA PRO A 150 14.33 15.42 -5.67
C PRO A 150 14.60 14.59 -4.41
N ASP A 151 13.61 14.48 -3.52
CA ASP A 151 13.71 13.73 -2.27
C ASP A 151 13.51 12.21 -2.41
N ILE A 152 13.22 11.73 -3.62
CA ILE A 152 12.91 10.33 -3.92
C ILE A 152 13.87 9.84 -4.99
N MET A 153 14.33 8.59 -4.85
CA MET A 153 15.18 7.97 -5.88
C MET A 153 14.45 7.98 -7.22
N HIS A 154 15.09 8.53 -8.26
CA HIS A 154 14.42 8.83 -9.53
C HIS A 154 13.77 7.62 -10.22
N ILE A 155 14.42 6.44 -10.14
CA ILE A 155 13.86 5.19 -10.69
C ILE A 155 12.55 4.84 -9.95
N GLN A 156 12.56 4.97 -8.63
CA GLN A 156 11.38 4.68 -7.82
C GLN A 156 10.25 5.67 -8.09
N ALA A 157 10.55 6.97 -8.17
CA ALA A 157 9.57 8.00 -8.49
C ALA A 157 8.97 7.79 -9.89
N GLY A 158 9.81 7.43 -10.87
CA GLY A 158 9.37 7.07 -12.22
C GLY A 158 8.43 5.86 -12.23
N ASN A 159 8.80 4.78 -11.55
CA ASN A 159 7.98 3.57 -11.44
C ASN A 159 6.61 3.86 -10.79
N ILE A 160 6.58 4.63 -9.71
CA ILE A 160 5.31 5.02 -9.04
C ILE A 160 4.45 5.87 -9.98
N SER A 161 5.04 6.82 -10.69
CA SER A 161 4.32 7.70 -11.63
C SER A 161 3.70 6.92 -12.78
N ILE A 162 4.47 6.00 -13.39
CA ILE A 162 4.00 5.13 -14.47
C ILE A 162 2.88 4.22 -13.96
N LEU A 163 3.04 3.60 -12.78
CA LEU A 163 2.03 2.74 -12.19
C LEU A 163 0.71 3.48 -11.95
N LEU A 164 0.76 4.69 -11.39
CA LEU A 164 -0.44 5.52 -11.21
C LEU A 164 -1.11 5.87 -12.54
N GLY A 165 -0.32 6.23 -13.56
CA GLY A 165 -0.84 6.53 -14.90
C GLY A 165 -1.51 5.33 -15.54
N LEU A 166 -0.86 4.16 -15.52
CA LEU A 166 -1.40 2.92 -16.07
C LEU A 166 -2.68 2.47 -15.34
N LEU A 167 -2.70 2.55 -14.00
CA LEU A 167 -3.92 2.24 -13.24
C LEU A 167 -5.06 3.20 -13.59
N SER A 168 -4.77 4.50 -13.78
CA SER A 168 -5.77 5.49 -14.19
C SER A 168 -6.34 5.20 -15.57
N ILE A 169 -5.49 4.79 -16.52
CA ILE A 169 -5.94 4.35 -17.85
C ILE A 169 -6.81 3.10 -17.75
N SER A 170 -6.39 2.09 -16.98
CA SER A 170 -7.17 0.87 -16.77
C SER A 170 -8.54 1.15 -16.16
N ILE A 171 -8.63 2.10 -15.22
CA ILE A 171 -9.90 2.52 -14.61
C ILE A 171 -10.81 3.19 -15.63
N ALA A 172 -10.27 3.92 -16.61
CA ALA A 172 -11.09 4.58 -17.63
C ALA A 172 -11.85 3.59 -18.56
N PHE A 173 -11.50 2.31 -18.54
CA PHE A 173 -12.19 1.25 -19.29
C PHE A 173 -13.27 0.51 -18.49
N TYR A 174 -13.47 0.86 -17.21
CA TYR A 174 -14.46 0.24 -16.31
C TYR A 174 -15.59 1.22 -15.96
#